data_AF-A0A0N4W617-F1
#
_entry.id   AF-A0A0N4W617-F1
#
_cell.length_a   1.000
_cell.length_b   1.000
_cell.length_c   1.000
_cell.angle_alpha   90.00
_cell.angle_beta   90.00
_cell.angle_gamma   90.00
#
_symmetry.space_group_name_H-M   'P 1'
#
loop_
_entity.id
_entity.type
_entity.pdbx_description
1 polymer ?
#
loop_
_entity_poly.entity_id
_entity_poly.type
_entity_poly.pdbx_seq_one_letter_code
_entity_poly.pdbx_strand_id
1 'polypeptide(L)'
;MVESWHEPTPQTSFRFEAADLPTKNVIVYSDRAEVKRVVTTSLAKGTNEIIIQNVSAVIERQSVRVDGRGVLIQEVQYQEMPIDTVQETEKIRSLEREKVSVENQRFTVEDDMNSLRKQIEVLDGVAGQIAAGPPKTSQPLTESLPNVFRRHSVVGSTTSYESYQGCSTVGFLSNDDALSNLAKFLSYYGEKVSEMKTRLRSRQREWDQYTEQIEALERHIDQLRCGYEYDSVKRYKHF
;
A
#
# COMPACT_ATOMS: atom_id res chain seq x y z
N MET A 1 41.53 4.55 -69.39
CA MET A 1 41.62 5.04 -68.00
C MET A 1 40.64 4.23 -67.21
N VAL A 2 41.12 3.37 -66.31
CA VAL A 2 40.28 2.45 -65.53
C VAL A 2 39.97 3.15 -64.21
N GLU A 3 38.70 3.46 -63.99
CA GLU A 3 38.19 3.97 -62.72
C GLU A 3 38.29 2.86 -61.67
N SER A 4 39.04 3.13 -60.60
CA SER A 4 39.20 2.23 -59.47
C SER A 4 37.93 2.24 -58.62
N TRP A 5 37.19 1.15 -58.66
CA TRP A 5 36.12 0.84 -57.72
C TRP A 5 36.70 0.80 -56.30
N HIS A 6 36.23 1.68 -55.42
CA HIS A 6 36.52 1.59 -53.99
C HIS A 6 35.72 0.42 -53.40
N GLU A 7 36.42 -0.65 -52.99
CA GLU A 7 35.83 -1.68 -52.13
C GLU A 7 35.43 -1.07 -50.78
N PRO A 8 34.24 -1.42 -50.23
CA PRO A 8 33.85 -0.99 -48.90
C PRO A 8 34.76 -1.67 -47.87
N THR A 9 35.63 -0.88 -47.25
CA THR A 9 36.53 -1.34 -46.19
C THR A 9 35.71 -1.95 -45.04
N PRO A 10 36.05 -3.14 -44.52
CA PRO A 10 35.30 -3.78 -43.44
C PRO A 10 35.36 -2.92 -42.17
N GLN A 11 34.24 -2.29 -41.83
CA GLN A 11 34.11 -1.41 -40.68
C GLN A 11 33.85 -2.26 -39.43
N THR A 12 34.85 -2.40 -38.57
CA THR A 12 34.74 -3.18 -37.33
C THR A 12 34.30 -2.25 -36.18
N SER A 13 33.20 -2.58 -35.49
CA SER A 13 32.66 -1.76 -34.40
C SER A 13 32.93 -2.39 -33.03
N PHE A 14 33.36 -1.56 -32.08
CA PHE A 14 33.65 -1.94 -30.70
C PHE A 14 32.77 -1.12 -29.75
N ARG A 15 32.11 -1.80 -28.81
CA ARG A 15 31.19 -1.16 -27.85
C ARG A 15 31.73 -1.23 -26.44
N PHE A 16 31.66 -0.11 -25.72
CA PHE A 16 32.09 0.02 -24.34
C PHE A 16 31.04 0.75 -23.51
N GLU A 17 30.85 0.31 -22.28
CA GLU A 17 30.06 1.04 -21.29
C GLU A 17 30.93 2.12 -20.66
N ALA A 18 30.47 3.38 -20.65
CA ALA A 18 31.27 4.48 -20.13
C ALA A 18 31.70 4.23 -18.68
N ALA A 19 30.81 3.64 -17.86
CA ALA A 19 31.03 3.33 -16.45
C ALA A 19 32.20 2.36 -16.20
N ASP A 20 32.48 1.47 -17.16
CA ASP A 20 33.49 0.42 -17.04
C ASP A 20 34.88 0.95 -17.40
N LEU A 21 34.92 2.11 -18.05
CA LEU A 21 36.17 2.70 -18.49
C LEU A 21 36.95 3.26 -17.30
N PRO A 22 38.22 2.86 -17.11
CA PRO A 22 39.03 3.35 -16.01
C PRO A 22 39.21 4.87 -16.11
N THR A 23 39.03 5.55 -14.97
CA THR A 23 39.27 6.98 -14.86
C THR A 23 40.75 7.24 -14.67
N LYS A 24 41.35 7.97 -15.60
CA LYS A 24 42.77 8.34 -15.58
C LYS A 24 43.03 9.62 -14.81
N ASN A 25 42.17 10.62 -14.95
CA ASN A 25 42.30 11.90 -14.27
C ASN A 25 40.93 12.57 -14.12
N VAL A 26 40.76 13.35 -13.06
CA VAL A 26 39.61 14.23 -12.84
C VAL A 26 40.14 15.60 -12.42
N ILE A 27 39.74 16.64 -13.15
CA ILE A 27 40.04 18.04 -12.81
C ILE A 27 38.72 18.70 -12.41
N VAL A 28 38.66 19.22 -11.20
CA VAL A 28 37.44 19.85 -10.66
C VAL A 28 37.58 21.36 -10.69
N TYR A 29 36.61 22.02 -11.30
CA TYR A 29 36.42 23.47 -11.32
C TYR A 29 35.29 23.86 -10.36
N SER A 30 35.01 25.16 -10.23
CA SER A 30 33.95 25.65 -9.35
C SER A 30 32.54 25.21 -9.77
N ASP A 31 32.32 25.03 -11.07
CA ASP A 31 31.01 24.76 -11.67
C ASP A 31 30.93 23.40 -12.39
N ARG A 32 32.06 22.78 -12.71
CA ARG A 32 32.13 21.56 -13.52
C ARG A 32 33.33 20.70 -13.17
N ALA A 33 33.37 19.48 -13.68
CA ALA A 33 34.55 18.62 -13.60
C ALA A 33 34.86 18.04 -14.99
N GLU A 34 36.13 18.02 -15.36
CA GLU A 34 36.63 17.33 -16.52
C GLU A 34 37.10 15.92 -16.11
N VAL A 35 36.52 14.89 -16.71
CA VAL A 35 36.83 13.49 -16.40
C VAL A 35 37.50 12.84 -17.61
N LYS A 36 38.75 12.44 -17.48
CA LYS A 36 39.50 11.71 -18.51
C LYS A 36 39.45 10.22 -18.25
N ARG A 37 38.80 9.47 -19.16
CA ARG A 37 38.76 7.99 -19.14
C ARG A 37 39.61 7.40 -20.26
N VAL A 38 39.97 6.13 -20.12
CA VAL A 38 40.85 5.42 -21.08
C VAL A 38 40.14 4.20 -21.63
N VAL A 39 40.12 4.10 -22.96
CA VAL A 39 39.72 2.90 -23.69
C VAL A 39 40.98 2.23 -24.23
N THR A 40 41.14 0.94 -23.97
CA THR A 40 42.24 0.14 -24.54
C THR A 40 41.63 -1.00 -25.32
N THR A 41 41.91 -1.08 -26.62
CA THR A 41 41.39 -2.14 -27.50
C THR A 41 42.35 -2.40 -28.66
N SER A 42 42.35 -3.62 -29.17
CA SER A 42 43.13 -4.01 -30.35
C SER A 42 42.32 -3.76 -31.62
N LEU A 43 42.75 -2.79 -32.43
CA LEU A 43 42.09 -2.44 -33.68
C LEU A 43 42.73 -3.13 -34.88
N ALA A 44 41.92 -3.59 -35.83
CA ALA A 44 42.40 -4.12 -37.10
C ALA A 44 42.91 -2.98 -38.00
N LYS A 45 43.73 -3.31 -39.00
CA LYS A 45 44.13 -2.32 -40.02
C LYS A 45 42.90 -1.89 -40.82
N GLY A 46 42.70 -0.57 -40.94
CA GLY A 46 41.57 0.02 -41.66
C GLY A 46 40.74 0.94 -40.77
N THR A 47 39.49 1.18 -41.18
CA THR A 47 38.55 2.02 -40.44
C THR A 47 37.83 1.20 -39.38
N ASN A 48 37.88 1.67 -38.13
CA ASN A 48 37.20 1.04 -37.00
C ASN A 48 36.29 2.07 -36.33
N GLU A 49 35.21 1.61 -35.74
CA GLU A 49 34.26 2.43 -35.00
C GLU A 49 34.30 2.07 -33.51
N ILE A 50 34.36 3.08 -32.64
CA ILE A 50 34.33 2.90 -31.18
C ILE A 50 33.10 3.62 -30.65
N ILE A 51 32.21 2.86 -30.01
CA ILE A 51 30.96 3.35 -29.45
C ILE A 51 31.07 3.28 -27.92
N ILE A 52 30.93 4.43 -27.27
CA ILE A 52 30.88 4.52 -25.80
C ILE A 52 29.44 4.82 -25.40
N GLN A 53 28.81 3.88 -24.73
CA GLN A 53 27.41 3.94 -24.32
C GLN A 53 27.28 4.45 -22.87
N ASN A 54 26.09 4.96 -22.53
CA ASN A 54 25.73 5.39 -21.17
C ASN A 54 26.71 6.38 -20.54
N VAL A 55 27.21 7.32 -21.34
CA VAL A 55 27.91 8.51 -20.82
C VAL A 55 26.95 9.34 -19.96
N SER A 56 27.50 10.10 -19.01
CA SER A 56 26.70 10.85 -18.03
C SER A 56 25.67 11.76 -18.71
N ALA A 57 24.42 11.74 -18.24
CA ALA A 57 23.34 12.57 -18.75
C ALA A 57 23.57 14.08 -18.57
N VAL A 58 24.49 14.47 -17.66
CA VAL A 58 24.86 15.87 -17.41
C VAL A 58 26.13 16.30 -18.16
N ILE A 59 26.59 15.50 -19.12
CA ILE A 59 27.78 15.84 -19.93
C ILE A 59 27.52 17.09 -20.78
N GLU A 60 28.49 17.99 -20.85
CA GLU A 60 28.42 19.15 -21.73
C GLU A 60 28.71 18.69 -23.18
N ARG A 61 27.68 18.73 -24.04
CA ARG A 61 27.72 18.17 -25.41
C ARG A 61 28.93 18.64 -26.24
N GLN A 62 29.29 19.92 -26.10
CA GLN A 62 30.38 20.55 -26.84
C GLN A 62 31.75 20.38 -26.18
N SER A 63 31.83 19.74 -25.01
CA SER A 63 33.08 19.53 -24.26
C SER A 63 33.73 18.17 -24.54
N VAL A 64 33.08 17.29 -25.30
CA VAL A 64 33.62 15.95 -25.60
C VAL A 64 34.87 16.08 -26.48
N ARG A 65 35.98 15.53 -26.00
CA ARG A 65 37.26 15.48 -26.71
C ARG A 65 37.80 14.07 -26.63
N VAL A 66 38.43 13.60 -27.72
CA VAL A 66 38.99 12.26 -27.82
C VAL A 66 40.44 12.39 -28.28
N ASP A 67 41.34 11.72 -27.56
CA ASP A 67 42.75 11.61 -27.92
C ASP A 67 43.08 10.16 -28.26
N GLY A 68 43.75 9.94 -29.40
CA GLY A 68 44.18 8.61 -29.85
C GLY A 68 45.70 8.46 -29.78
N ARG A 69 46.19 7.32 -29.27
CA ARG A 69 47.60 6.91 -29.44
C ARG A 69 47.68 5.82 -30.49
N GLY A 70 48.49 6.03 -31.53
CA GLY A 70 48.68 5.04 -32.61
C GLY A 70 47.49 4.90 -33.57
N VAL A 71 46.53 5.83 -33.52
CA VAL A 71 45.34 5.85 -34.37
C VAL A 71 45.11 7.27 -34.88
N LEU A 72 44.50 7.40 -36.06
CA LEU A 72 44.01 8.66 -36.58
C LEU A 72 42.50 8.73 -36.34
N ILE A 73 42.06 9.77 -35.62
CA ILE A 73 40.63 10.01 -35.38
C ILE A 73 40.06 10.69 -36.62
N GLN A 74 39.10 10.05 -37.27
CA GLN A 74 38.42 10.63 -38.44
C GLN A 74 37.26 11.53 -38.01
N GLU A 75 36.40 11.03 -37.12
CA GLU A 75 35.20 11.72 -36.70
C GLU A 75 34.86 11.37 -35.24
N VAL A 76 34.25 12.34 -34.54
CA VAL A 76 33.69 12.14 -33.20
C VAL A 76 32.25 12.62 -33.23
N GLN A 77 31.32 11.70 -33.01
CA GLN A 77 29.89 12.02 -32.94
C GLN A 77 29.38 11.80 -31.52
N TYR A 78 28.52 12.70 -31.07
CA TYR A 78 27.77 12.56 -29.83
C TYR A 78 26.29 12.51 -30.16
N GLN A 79 25.61 11.46 -29.71
CA GLN A 79 24.19 11.26 -29.93
C GLN A 79 23.51 10.94 -28.61
N GLU A 80 22.47 11.71 -28.29
CA GLU A 80 21.51 11.36 -27.24
C GLU A 80 20.41 10.51 -27.87
N MET A 81 20.23 9.30 -27.34
CA MET A 81 19.10 8.46 -27.68
C MET A 81 18.15 8.42 -26.48
N PRO A 82 16.85 8.69 -26.66
CA PRO A 82 15.87 8.50 -25.59
C PRO A 82 15.86 7.02 -25.21
N ILE A 83 15.96 6.74 -23.91
CA ILE A 83 15.78 5.39 -23.38
C ILE A 83 14.31 5.01 -23.53
N ASP A 84 14.03 3.87 -24.14
CA ASP A 84 12.67 3.35 -24.24
C ASP A 84 12.21 2.82 -22.88
N THR A 85 11.54 3.68 -22.11
CA THR A 85 10.98 3.34 -20.79
C THR A 85 9.57 2.73 -20.88
N VAL A 86 9.07 2.40 -22.07
CA VAL A 86 7.68 1.94 -22.26
C VAL A 86 7.40 0.64 -21.51
N GLN A 87 8.33 -0.32 -21.55
CA GLN A 87 8.16 -1.60 -20.83
C GLN A 87 8.18 -1.42 -19.31
N GLU A 88 9.04 -0.54 -18.80
CA GLU A 88 9.18 -0.24 -17.38
C GLU A 88 7.94 0.50 -16.85
N THR A 89 7.42 1.44 -17.64
CA THR A 89 6.18 2.15 -17.36
C THR A 89 4.99 1.18 -17.34
N GLU A 90 4.95 0.21 -18.26
CA GLU A 90 3.87 -0.79 -18.27
C GLU A 90 3.95 -1.73 -17.06
N LYS A 91 5.16 -2.09 -16.61
CA LYS A 91 5.34 -2.89 -15.39
C LYS A 91 4.82 -2.15 -14.15
N ILE A 92 5.16 -0.87 -13.99
CA ILE A 92 4.63 -0.04 -12.88
C ILE A 92 3.10 0.01 -12.95
N ARG A 93 2.52 0.30 -14.12
CA ARG A 93 1.06 0.33 -14.30
C ARG A 93 0.39 -1.00 -13.99
N SER A 94 1.01 -2.12 -14.35
CA SER A 94 0.46 -3.45 -14.04
C SER A 94 0.38 -3.69 -12.53
N LEU A 95 1.42 -3.29 -11.78
CA LEU A 95 1.45 -3.41 -10.32
C LEU A 95 0.47 -2.46 -9.65
N GLU A 96 0.28 -1.26 -10.18
CA GLU A 96 -0.75 -0.32 -9.70
C GLU A 96 -2.16 -0.90 -9.89
N ARG A 97 -2.44 -1.53 -11.04
CA ARG A 97 -3.73 -2.20 -11.27
C ARG A 97 -3.93 -3.37 -10.31
N GLU A 98 -2.89 -4.16 -10.07
CA GLU A 98 -2.93 -5.26 -9.11
C GLU A 98 -3.19 -4.76 -7.69
N LYS A 99 -2.48 -3.71 -7.25
CA LYS A 99 -2.69 -3.06 -5.95
C LYS A 99 -4.15 -2.65 -5.76
N VAL A 100 -4.73 -1.96 -6.74
CA VAL A 100 -6.15 -1.54 -6.69
C VAL A 100 -7.09 -2.76 -6.60
N SER A 101 -6.78 -3.85 -7.31
CA SER A 101 -7.57 -5.09 -7.20
C SER A 101 -7.53 -5.68 -5.79
N VAL A 102 -6.34 -5.72 -5.17
CA VAL A 102 -6.16 -6.25 -3.82
C VAL A 102 -6.81 -5.34 -2.77
N GLU A 103 -6.74 -4.02 -2.94
CA GLU A 103 -7.44 -3.06 -2.10
C GLU A 103 -8.96 -3.29 -2.10
N ASN A 104 -9.55 -3.53 -3.28
CA ASN A 104 -10.98 -3.85 -3.41
C ASN A 104 -11.35 -5.17 -2.69
N GLN A 105 -10.47 -6.17 -2.74
CA GLN A 105 -10.68 -7.42 -2.00
C GLN A 105 -10.60 -7.19 -0.49
N ARG A 106 -9.64 -6.40 -0.02
CA ARG A 106 -9.53 -6.01 1.40
C ARG A 106 -10.78 -5.27 1.88
N PHE A 107 -11.31 -4.33 1.09
CA PHE A 107 -12.55 -3.61 1.43
C PHE A 107 -13.75 -4.56 1.56
N THR A 108 -13.86 -5.53 0.65
CA THR A 108 -14.93 -6.54 0.72
C THR A 108 -14.86 -7.36 2.01
N VAL A 109 -13.65 -7.74 2.44
CA VAL A 109 -13.44 -8.47 3.71
C VAL A 109 -13.75 -7.58 4.92
N GLU A 110 -13.36 -6.31 4.90
CA GLU A 110 -13.65 -5.36 5.97
C GLU A 110 -15.17 -5.15 6.15
N ASP A 111 -15.91 -5.00 5.05
CA ASP A 111 -17.38 -4.88 5.09
C ASP A 111 -18.03 -6.13 5.70
N ASP A 112 -17.56 -7.32 5.31
CA ASP A 112 -17.98 -8.59 5.88
C ASP A 112 -17.74 -8.65 7.40
N MET A 113 -16.56 -8.22 7.84
CA MET A 113 -16.20 -8.17 9.27
C MET A 113 -17.07 -7.19 10.05
N ASN A 114 -17.34 -6.01 9.48
CA ASN A 114 -18.19 -5.02 10.10
C ASN A 114 -19.65 -5.48 10.20
N SER A 115 -20.14 -6.21 9.21
CA SER A 115 -21.44 -6.88 9.27
C SER A 115 -21.48 -7.92 10.40
N LEU A 116 -20.47 -8.78 10.51
CA LEU A 116 -20.38 -9.79 11.57
C LEU A 116 -20.30 -9.16 12.97
N ARG A 117 -19.52 -8.10 13.14
CA ARG A 117 -19.43 -7.36 14.42
C ARG A 117 -20.79 -6.83 14.86
N LYS A 118 -21.53 -6.20 13.94
CA LYS A 118 -22.89 -5.69 14.22
C LYS A 118 -23.87 -6.81 14.56
N GLN A 119 -23.82 -7.94 13.86
CA GLN A 119 -24.68 -9.10 14.16
C GLN A 119 -24.41 -9.67 15.55
N ILE A 120 -23.13 -9.77 15.95
CA ILE A 120 -22.75 -10.18 17.31
C ILE A 120 -23.28 -9.18 18.33
N GLU A 121 -23.08 -7.87 18.12
CA GLU A 121 -23.56 -6.82 19.03
C GLU A 121 -25.08 -6.88 19.25
N VAL A 122 -25.85 -7.07 18.18
CA VAL A 122 -27.31 -7.22 18.27
C VAL A 122 -27.68 -8.45 19.10
N LEU A 123 -27.06 -9.59 18.85
CA LEU A 123 -27.33 -10.82 19.62
C LEU A 123 -26.93 -10.68 21.09
N ASP A 124 -25.76 -10.09 21.37
CA ASP A 124 -25.27 -9.81 22.73
C ASP A 124 -26.23 -8.85 23.46
N GLY A 125 -26.76 -7.85 22.76
CA GLY A 125 -27.77 -6.91 23.29
C GLY A 125 -29.08 -7.59 23.65
N VAL A 126 -29.60 -8.47 22.79
CA VAL A 126 -30.81 -9.26 23.07
C VAL A 126 -30.59 -10.18 24.27
N ALA A 127 -29.45 -10.88 24.32
CA ALA A 127 -29.10 -11.74 25.45
C ALA A 127 -29.00 -10.94 26.76
N GLY A 128 -28.42 -9.73 26.70
CA GLY A 128 -28.32 -8.81 27.84
C GLY A 128 -29.69 -8.35 28.36
N GLN A 129 -30.63 -8.02 27.48
CA GLN A 129 -31.99 -7.64 27.87
C GLN A 129 -32.76 -8.80 28.52
N ILE A 130 -32.61 -10.01 27.98
CA ILE A 130 -33.22 -11.22 28.56
C ILE A 130 -32.65 -11.48 29.96
N ALA A 131 -31.34 -11.31 30.14
CA ALA A 131 -30.68 -11.50 31.43
C ALA A 131 -31.05 -10.41 32.46
N ALA A 132 -31.28 -9.18 32.02
CA ALA A 132 -31.65 -8.05 32.89
C ALA A 132 -33.11 -8.11 33.40
N GLY A 133 -33.96 -8.93 32.77
CA GLY A 133 -35.38 -9.02 33.07
C GLY A 133 -36.18 -7.78 32.60
N PRO A 134 -37.50 -7.76 32.80
CA PRO A 134 -38.33 -6.65 32.35
C PRO A 134 -37.87 -5.32 32.98
N PRO A 135 -37.84 -4.22 32.22
CA PRO A 135 -37.45 -2.92 32.76
C PRO A 135 -38.38 -2.58 33.93
N LYS A 136 -37.80 -2.08 35.03
CA LYS A 136 -38.57 -1.48 36.12
C LYS A 136 -39.26 -0.24 35.56
N THR A 137 -40.49 -0.39 35.08
CA THR A 137 -41.34 0.73 34.67
C THR A 137 -41.67 1.54 35.92
N SER A 138 -40.89 2.58 36.21
CA SER A 138 -41.39 3.71 36.99
C SER A 138 -42.59 4.25 36.23
N GLN A 139 -43.77 4.16 36.83
CA GLN A 139 -45.05 4.59 36.25
C GLN A 139 -44.94 6.01 35.67
N PRO A 140 -45.52 6.29 34.50
CA PRO A 140 -45.78 7.67 34.09
C PRO A 140 -46.92 8.19 34.96
N LEU A 141 -46.64 9.21 35.79
CA LEU A 141 -47.69 10.03 36.39
C LEU A 141 -48.43 10.76 35.27
N THR A 142 -49.75 10.65 35.33
CA THR A 142 -50.78 11.31 34.51
C THR A 142 -50.62 12.83 34.43
N GLU A 143 -51.02 13.33 33.26
CA GLU A 143 -51.24 14.72 32.82
C GLU A 143 -51.44 15.81 33.88
N SER A 144 -50.68 16.91 33.76
CA SER A 144 -51.25 18.27 33.78
C SER A 144 -50.27 19.28 33.16
N LEU A 145 -50.78 20.13 32.26
CA LEU A 145 -50.12 21.18 31.48
C LEU A 145 -49.80 22.45 32.33
N PRO A 146 -49.10 23.46 31.76
CA PRO A 146 -47.86 24.03 32.30
C PRO A 146 -48.11 25.14 33.35
N ASN A 147 -47.21 25.29 34.31
CA ASN A 147 -47.18 26.54 35.08
C ASN A 147 -45.75 27.01 35.40
N VAL A 148 -45.54 28.28 35.10
CA VAL A 148 -44.30 29.04 35.13
C VAL A 148 -43.95 29.35 36.59
N PHE A 149 -42.67 29.25 36.91
CA PHE A 149 -41.97 29.78 38.10
C PHE A 149 -42.81 30.48 39.19
N ARG A 150 -42.83 29.93 40.41
CA ARG A 150 -42.62 30.73 41.64
C ARG A 150 -42.31 29.90 42.89
N ARG A 151 -41.24 30.35 43.55
CA ARG A 151 -40.71 30.10 44.91
C ARG A 151 -41.71 29.57 45.96
N HIS A 152 -41.31 28.62 46.79
CA HIS A 152 -40.81 28.81 48.18
C HIS A 152 -40.68 27.46 48.93
N SER A 153 -39.81 27.49 49.94
CA SER A 153 -39.32 26.43 50.83
C SER A 153 -40.37 25.90 51.83
N VAL A 154 -40.05 24.76 52.46
CA VAL A 154 -40.18 24.42 53.91
C VAL A 154 -40.90 23.07 54.22
N VAL A 155 -40.08 22.12 54.70
CA VAL A 155 -40.19 21.22 55.89
C VAL A 155 -41.42 20.31 56.11
N GLY A 156 -41.12 19.05 56.48
CA GLY A 156 -41.83 18.24 57.49
C GLY A 156 -42.48 16.98 56.92
N SER A 157 -42.00 15.77 57.25
CA SER A 157 -42.51 14.89 58.33
C SER A 157 -43.92 14.33 57.97
N THR A 158 -44.25 13.03 57.91
CA THR A 158 -44.10 11.95 58.92
C THR A 158 -44.61 10.61 58.34
N THR A 159 -43.97 9.51 58.74
CA THR A 159 -44.50 8.18 59.15
C THR A 159 -45.61 7.42 58.38
N SER A 160 -45.29 6.13 58.14
CA SER A 160 -46.15 4.91 58.16
C SER A 160 -47.37 4.87 57.22
N TYR A 161 -47.68 3.79 56.52
CA TYR A 161 -48.07 2.48 57.03
C TYR A 161 -47.83 1.37 56.00
N GLU A 162 -47.67 0.16 56.53
CA GLU A 162 -47.59 -1.12 55.85
C GLU A 162 -48.79 -1.40 54.94
N SER A 163 -48.54 -2.08 53.83
CA SER A 163 -49.45 -3.12 53.34
C SER A 163 -48.69 -4.06 52.41
N TYR A 164 -48.45 -5.26 52.93
CA TYR A 164 -48.03 -6.42 52.17
C TYR A 164 -49.07 -6.72 51.10
N GLN A 165 -48.70 -6.56 49.83
CA GLN A 165 -49.35 -7.26 48.72
C GLN A 165 -48.25 -7.71 47.76
N GLY A 166 -47.87 -8.98 47.92
CA GLY A 166 -46.99 -9.67 46.99
C GLY A 166 -47.63 -9.71 45.62
N CYS A 167 -47.02 -9.02 44.65
CA CYS A 167 -47.32 -9.19 43.24
C CYS A 167 -46.23 -10.07 42.62
N SER A 168 -46.50 -11.37 42.69
CA SER A 168 -46.06 -12.45 41.83
C SER A 168 -44.88 -12.18 40.87
N THR A 169 -43.65 -12.30 41.39
CA THR A 169 -42.45 -12.55 40.57
C THR A 169 -42.36 -14.00 40.07
N VAL A 170 -43.35 -14.85 40.42
CA VAL A 170 -43.37 -16.29 40.13
C VAL A 170 -44.08 -16.68 38.82
N GLY A 171 -44.66 -15.71 38.09
CA GLY A 171 -45.39 -16.00 36.84
C GLY A 171 -44.51 -16.35 35.63
N PHE A 172 -43.26 -15.90 35.59
CA PHE A 172 -42.36 -16.16 34.45
C PHE A 172 -41.67 -17.52 34.51
N LEU A 173 -41.41 -18.03 35.72
CA LEU A 173 -40.81 -19.36 35.95
C LEU A 173 -41.82 -20.52 35.87
N SER A 174 -43.12 -20.21 35.85
CA SER A 174 -44.19 -21.23 35.85
C SER A 174 -44.68 -21.57 34.44
N ASN A 175 -44.15 -20.92 33.39
CA ASN A 175 -44.59 -21.11 32.02
C ASN A 175 -43.54 -21.94 31.24
N ASP A 176 -43.80 -23.24 31.15
CA ASP A 176 -42.86 -24.24 30.59
C ASP A 176 -42.46 -23.90 29.13
N ASP A 177 -43.39 -23.34 28.35
CA ASP A 177 -43.14 -22.87 26.98
C ASP A 177 -42.14 -21.70 26.93
N ALA A 178 -42.18 -20.78 27.90
CA ALA A 178 -41.27 -19.65 27.96
C ALA A 178 -39.85 -20.09 28.32
N LEU A 179 -39.71 -21.05 29.24
CA LEU A 179 -38.44 -21.67 29.60
C LEU A 179 -37.85 -22.48 28.44
N SER A 180 -38.70 -23.24 27.72
CA SER A 180 -38.29 -23.99 26.52
C SER A 180 -37.79 -23.06 25.41
N ASN A 181 -38.49 -21.95 25.14
CA ASN A 181 -38.07 -20.97 24.14
C ASN A 181 -36.80 -20.22 24.55
N LEU A 182 -36.64 -19.91 25.84
CA LEU A 182 -35.41 -19.34 26.37
C LEU A 182 -34.23 -20.29 26.21
N ALA A 183 -34.40 -21.57 26.55
CA ALA A 183 -33.36 -22.58 26.36
C ALA A 183 -32.95 -22.71 24.89
N LYS A 184 -33.92 -22.73 23.96
CA LYS A 184 -33.64 -22.71 22.50
C LYS A 184 -32.86 -21.47 22.08
N PHE A 185 -33.25 -20.29 22.57
CA PHE A 185 -32.53 -19.04 22.29
C PHE A 185 -31.09 -19.08 22.79
N LEU A 186 -30.86 -19.50 24.05
CA LEU A 186 -29.52 -19.54 24.63
C LEU A 186 -28.60 -20.50 23.89
N SER A 187 -29.10 -21.67 23.48
CA SER A 187 -28.36 -22.61 22.63
C SER A 187 -28.03 -21.99 21.27
N TYR A 188 -29.03 -21.42 20.58
CA TYR A 188 -28.84 -20.74 19.30
C TYR A 188 -27.83 -19.59 19.38
N TYR A 189 -27.95 -18.75 20.42
CA TYR A 189 -27.05 -17.63 20.68
C TYR A 189 -25.61 -18.11 20.87
N GLY A 190 -25.39 -19.12 21.73
CA GLY A 190 -24.06 -19.66 22.00
C GLY A 190 -23.40 -20.23 20.74
N GLU A 191 -24.15 -21.02 19.97
CA GLU A 191 -23.68 -21.59 18.70
C GLU A 191 -23.38 -20.50 17.67
N LYS A 192 -24.32 -19.58 17.43
CA LYS A 192 -24.17 -18.56 16.39
C LYS A 192 -23.12 -17.51 16.69
N VAL A 193 -23.02 -17.03 17.93
CA VAL A 193 -21.96 -16.10 18.31
C VAL A 193 -20.59 -16.78 18.22
N SER A 194 -20.48 -18.05 18.60
CA SER A 194 -19.23 -18.82 18.44
C SER A 194 -18.82 -18.97 16.97
N GLU A 195 -19.79 -19.32 16.10
CA GLU A 195 -19.61 -19.42 14.65
C GLU A 195 -19.16 -18.07 14.06
N MET A 196 -19.87 -16.99 14.36
CA MET A 196 -19.55 -15.64 13.87
C MET A 196 -18.18 -15.16 14.37
N LYS A 197 -17.84 -15.39 15.64
CA LYS A 197 -16.51 -15.03 16.19
C LYS A 197 -15.39 -15.82 15.52
N THR A 198 -15.62 -17.10 15.20
CA THR A 198 -14.66 -17.93 14.47
C THR A 198 -14.47 -17.40 13.05
N ARG A 199 -15.57 -17.09 12.35
CA ARG A 199 -15.53 -16.48 11.01
C ARG A 199 -14.84 -15.12 11.01
N LEU A 200 -15.10 -14.28 12.03
CA LEU A 200 -14.47 -12.97 12.18
C LEU A 200 -12.94 -13.09 12.30
N ARG A 201 -12.43 -14.06 13.07
CA ARG A 201 -10.97 -14.30 13.17
C ARG A 201 -10.36 -14.81 11.87
N SER A 202 -11.10 -15.60 11.09
CA SER A 202 -10.65 -16.03 9.76
C SER A 202 -10.59 -14.86 8.78
N ARG A 203 -11.65 -14.04 8.74
CA ARG A 203 -11.68 -12.83 7.92
C ARG A 203 -10.62 -11.80 8.32
N GLN A 204 -10.33 -11.64 9.61
CA GLN A 204 -9.24 -10.78 10.07
C GLN A 204 -7.89 -11.24 9.49
N ARG A 205 -7.62 -12.56 9.48
CA ARG A 205 -6.38 -13.08 8.89
C ARG A 205 -6.32 -12.84 7.38
N GLU A 206 -7.42 -12.95 6.66
CA GLU A 206 -7.50 -12.61 5.23
C GLU A 206 -7.24 -11.11 5.00
N TRP A 207 -7.81 -10.25 5.86
CA TRP A 207 -7.58 -8.80 5.81
C TRP A 207 -6.10 -8.45 6.06
N ASP A 208 -5.48 -9.10 7.04
CA ASP A 208 -4.05 -8.93 7.34
C ASP A 208 -3.19 -9.35 6.14
N GLN A 209 -3.53 -10.48 5.49
CA GLN A 209 -2.85 -10.97 4.29
C GLN A 209 -2.95 -9.97 3.13
N TYR A 210 -4.14 -9.41 2.85
CA TYR A 210 -4.27 -8.41 1.80
C TYR A 210 -3.53 -7.12 2.14
N THR A 211 -3.47 -6.74 3.41
CA THR A 211 -2.69 -5.57 3.86
C THR A 211 -1.19 -5.78 3.62
N GLU A 212 -0.65 -6.94 3.98
CA GLU A 212 0.75 -7.29 3.70
C GLU A 212 1.05 -7.31 2.19
N GLN A 213 0.13 -7.83 1.37
CA GLN A 213 0.27 -7.83 -0.09
C GLN A 213 0.28 -6.40 -0.67
N ILE A 214 -0.60 -5.52 -0.18
CA ILE A 214 -0.64 -4.11 -0.60
C ILE A 214 0.69 -3.44 -0.27
N GLU A 215 1.21 -3.60 0.95
CA GLU A 215 2.49 -3.04 1.34
C GLU A 215 3.66 -3.59 0.52
N ALA A 216 3.63 -4.88 0.16
CA ALA A 216 4.65 -5.48 -0.69
C ALA A 216 4.61 -4.91 -2.12
N LEU A 217 3.42 -4.71 -2.68
CA LEU A 217 3.22 -4.08 -3.98
C LEU A 217 3.66 -2.61 -3.97
N GLU A 218 3.30 -1.85 -2.94
CA GLU A 218 3.76 -0.46 -2.75
C GLU A 218 5.28 -0.38 -2.68
N ARG A 219 5.91 -1.21 -1.84
CA ARG A 219 7.38 -1.30 -1.77
C ARG A 219 8.00 -1.64 -3.12
N HIS A 220 7.38 -2.51 -3.91
CA HIS A 220 7.90 -2.86 -5.23
C HIS A 220 7.73 -1.71 -6.23
N ILE A 221 6.59 -1.03 -6.24
CA ILE A 221 6.34 0.16 -7.06
C ILE A 221 7.34 1.26 -6.71
N ASP A 222 7.56 1.51 -5.42
CA ASP A 222 8.52 2.51 -4.95
C ASP A 222 9.94 2.12 -5.30
N GLN A 223 10.31 0.85 -5.17
CA GLN A 223 11.63 0.38 -5.58
C GLN A 223 11.87 0.56 -7.08
N LEU A 224 10.85 0.31 -7.91
CA LEU A 224 10.91 0.59 -9.33
C LEU A 224 11.08 2.11 -9.55
N ARG A 225 10.20 2.94 -8.99
CA ARG A 225 10.26 4.40 -9.14
C ARG A 225 11.56 5.03 -8.65
N CYS A 226 12.04 4.67 -7.45
CA CYS A 226 13.30 5.14 -6.88
C CYS A 226 14.52 4.56 -7.62
N GLY A 227 14.41 3.32 -8.10
CA GLY A 227 15.34 2.78 -9.08
C GLY A 227 15.48 3.75 -10.24
N TYR A 228 14.39 4.19 -10.85
CA TYR A 228 14.46 5.07 -12.02
C TYR A 228 14.83 6.53 -11.74
N GLU A 229 14.53 7.07 -10.56
CA GLU A 229 14.98 8.42 -10.17
C GLU A 229 16.50 8.48 -9.90
N TYR A 230 17.12 7.38 -9.46
CA TYR A 230 18.56 7.31 -9.16
C TYR A 230 19.40 6.49 -10.16
N ASP A 231 18.76 5.72 -11.05
CA ASP A 231 19.38 4.81 -12.04
C ASP A 231 19.25 5.33 -13.50
N SER A 232 18.98 6.63 -13.68
CA SER A 232 19.46 7.34 -14.88
C SER A 232 21.00 7.29 -14.98
N VAL A 233 21.66 6.86 -13.92
CA VAL A 233 23.08 6.51 -13.88
C VAL A 233 23.21 5.17 -13.17
N LYS A 234 23.34 4.06 -13.93
CA LYS A 234 23.84 2.76 -13.45
C LYS A 234 25.19 2.91 -12.74
N ARG A 235 25.15 3.28 -11.47
CA ARG A 235 26.28 3.17 -10.54
C ARG A 235 26.20 1.79 -9.92
N TYR A 236 26.88 0.86 -10.57
CA TYR A 236 27.35 -0.44 -10.11
C TYR A 236 27.00 -0.84 -8.66
N LYS A 237 26.34 -2.00 -8.54
CA LYS A 237 26.49 -2.91 -7.40
C LYS A 237 27.60 -3.91 -7.73
N HIS A 238 28.83 -3.59 -7.35
CA HIS A 238 29.86 -4.58 -7.01
C HIS A 238 30.65 -4.05 -5.82
N PHE A 239 30.23 -4.47 -4.63
CA PHE A 239 31.08 -4.61 -3.46
C PHE A 239 31.17 -6.11 -3.15
#